data_AF-A0A9X2A628-F1
#
_entry.id   AF-A0A9X2A628-F1
#
_cell.length_a   1.000
_cell.length_b   1.000
_cell.length_c   1.000
_cell.angle_alpha   90.00
_cell.angle_beta   90.00
_cell.angle_gamma   90.00
#
_symmetry.space_group_name_H-M   'P 1'
#
loop_
_entity.id
_entity.type
_entity.pdbx_description
1 polymer ?
#
loop_
_entity_poly.entity_id
_entity_poly.type
_entity_poly.pdbx_seq_one_letter_code
_entity_poly.pdbx_strand_id
1 'polypeptide(L)'
;MKYPSLFFTIAVGSALITFNLPFKDKAKSPFEKDLVLRLLSIDPLKIIGNKNISNPSQKDSVPQIELVVHDDKGTYSWGTQIRYTIKVSDKIDGDSKYGEINSNAVLLEIEYYPVTTEKQTRNNTDISEEASQQNGIILMQRSTCFRCHADKARLAGPSFSEIAKKYNKSDIKALAQSISEGSSGVWGSSVMAANKNLTDKESEQMAAYILEQGEKRNKWILIGLEGTFRIMKKPENSAKGIYVLTASYTSTSQMRGEESIILRIE
;
A
#
# COMPACT_ATOMS: atom_id res chain seq x y z
N MET A 1 35.96 -3.13 -12.44
CA MET A 1 35.26 -1.85 -12.70
C MET A 1 34.63 -1.38 -11.40
N LYS A 2 35.00 -0.19 -10.89
CA LYS A 2 34.40 0.39 -9.66
C LYS A 2 33.03 0.97 -10.02
N TYR A 3 31.97 0.55 -9.32
CA TYR A 3 30.62 1.12 -9.47
C TYR A 3 30.60 2.56 -8.90
N PRO A 4 29.96 3.54 -9.55
CA PRO A 4 29.82 4.86 -8.97
C PRO A 4 28.83 4.81 -7.79
N SER A 5 29.32 5.13 -6.59
CA SER A 5 28.50 5.34 -5.39
C SER A 5 27.98 6.78 -5.36
N LEU A 6 26.69 6.95 -5.09
CA LEU A 6 26.11 8.28 -4.89
C LEU A 6 26.24 8.62 -3.40
N PHE A 7 26.95 9.71 -3.10
CA PHE A 7 27.04 10.25 -1.75
C PHE A 7 26.02 11.37 -1.62
N PHE A 8 25.13 11.26 -0.64
CA PHE A 8 24.31 12.39 -0.23
C PHE A 8 24.37 12.55 1.29
N THR A 9 24.43 13.81 1.69
CA THR A 9 24.50 14.23 3.08
C THR A 9 23.19 14.94 3.40
N ILE A 10 22.50 14.46 4.42
CA ILE A 10 21.27 15.08 4.90
C ILE A 10 21.59 15.73 6.25
N ALA A 11 21.20 16.99 6.41
CA ALA A 11 21.24 17.68 7.69
C ALA A 11 20.00 17.29 8.50
N VAL A 12 20.20 16.70 9.67
CA VAL A 12 19.13 16.42 10.64
C VAL A 12 19.50 17.14 11.94
N GLY A 13 18.82 18.25 12.21
CA GLY A 13 19.23 19.18 13.26
C GLY A 13 20.62 19.77 12.98
N SER A 14 21.52 19.72 13.96
CA SER A 14 22.91 20.19 13.86
C SER A 14 23.91 19.11 13.38
N ALA A 15 23.44 17.90 13.01
CA ALA A 15 24.28 16.81 12.54
C ALA A 15 24.15 16.59 11.03
N LEU A 16 25.29 16.35 10.36
CA LEU A 16 25.36 15.93 8.96
C LEU A 16 25.57 14.42 8.91
N ILE A 17 24.63 13.69 8.28
CA ILE A 17 24.72 12.24 8.10
C ILE A 17 24.87 11.93 6.61
N THR A 18 25.95 11.23 6.27
CA THR A 18 26.30 10.87 4.88
C THR A 18 26.00 9.41 4.62
N PHE A 19 25.20 9.14 3.59
CA PHE A 19 24.83 7.78 3.19
C PHE A 19 25.56 7.34 1.91
N ASN A 20 25.89 6.05 1.82
CA ASN A 20 26.53 5.43 0.67
C ASN A 20 25.65 4.28 0.17
N LEU A 21 25.01 4.44 -0.99
CA LEU A 21 24.17 3.43 -1.62
C LEU A 21 24.87 2.84 -2.86
N PRO A 22 25.11 1.52 -2.93
CA PRO A 22 25.61 0.88 -4.13
C PRO A 22 24.44 0.68 -5.12
N PHE A 23 24.40 1.48 -6.18
CA PHE A 23 23.45 1.30 -7.29
C PHE A 23 23.89 0.13 -8.18
N LYS A 24 23.08 -0.93 -8.25
CA LYS A 24 23.33 -2.06 -9.16
C LYS A 24 22.81 -1.81 -10.59
N ASP A 25 21.88 -0.86 -10.78
CA ASP A 25 21.41 -0.44 -12.10
C ASP A 25 21.39 1.08 -12.28
N LYS A 26 21.85 1.53 -13.45
CA LYS A 26 21.94 2.95 -13.82
C LYS A 26 20.52 3.54 -13.99
N ALA A 27 20.01 4.23 -12.97
CA ALA A 27 18.91 5.18 -13.16
C ALA A 27 19.36 6.26 -14.16
N LYS A 28 18.67 6.38 -15.31
CA LYS A 28 19.12 7.18 -16.46
C LYS A 28 18.56 8.60 -16.46
N SER A 29 17.58 8.92 -15.61
CA SER A 29 17.03 10.28 -15.52
C SER A 29 17.00 10.84 -14.08
N PRO A 30 17.11 12.18 -13.90
CA PRO A 30 16.93 12.84 -12.61
C PRO A 30 15.58 12.55 -11.95
N PHE A 31 14.54 12.31 -12.75
CA PHE A 31 13.20 11.95 -12.28
C PHE A 31 13.16 10.55 -11.64
N GLU A 32 13.87 9.57 -12.21
CA GLU A 32 13.96 8.23 -11.62
C GLU A 32 14.70 8.23 -10.27
N LYS A 33 15.70 9.09 -10.12
CA LYS A 33 16.41 9.26 -8.85
C LYS A 33 15.53 9.91 -7.79
N ASP A 34 14.77 10.93 -8.17
CA ASP A 34 13.84 11.64 -7.27
C ASP A 34 12.66 10.75 -6.85
N LEU A 35 12.12 9.93 -7.76
CA LEU A 35 11.05 8.98 -7.45
C LEU A 35 11.52 7.85 -6.52
N VAL A 36 12.72 7.32 -6.73
CA VAL A 36 13.33 6.32 -5.83
C VAL A 36 13.61 6.93 -4.45
N LEU A 37 14.14 8.16 -4.40
CA LEU A 37 14.32 8.89 -3.14
C LEU A 37 12.97 9.15 -2.43
N ARG A 38 11.91 9.49 -3.15
CA ARG A 38 10.55 9.68 -2.61
C ARG A 38 9.96 8.37 -2.08
N LEU A 39 10.11 7.26 -2.80
CA LEU A 39 9.68 5.92 -2.36
C LEU A 39 10.43 5.45 -1.11
N LEU A 40 11.71 5.82 -0.98
CA LEU A 40 12.50 5.61 0.24
C LEU A 40 12.15 6.59 1.38
N SER A 41 11.45 7.68 1.07
CA SER A 41 11.02 8.72 2.04
C SER A 41 9.59 8.52 2.55
N ILE A 42 8.87 7.50 2.07
CA ILE A 42 7.52 7.13 2.57
C ILE A 42 7.62 6.48 3.97
N ASP A 43 8.83 6.32 4.50
CA ASP A 43 9.11 5.78 5.83
C ASP A 43 9.80 6.83 6.74
N PRO A 44 9.11 7.92 7.15
CA PRO A 44 9.70 8.91 8.07
C PRO A 44 9.99 8.32 9.46
N LEU A 45 9.56 7.09 9.75
CA LEU A 45 9.76 6.42 11.03
C LEU A 45 11.08 5.66 11.18
N LYS A 46 11.96 5.65 10.17
CA LYS A 46 13.25 4.95 10.30
C LYS A 46 14.43 5.80 10.79
N ILE A 47 14.26 7.10 11.03
CA ILE A 47 15.35 7.99 11.49
C ILE A 47 14.90 8.92 12.63
N ILE A 48 14.28 8.36 13.68
CA ILE A 48 14.44 8.90 15.02
C ILE A 48 14.89 7.72 15.88
N GLY A 49 16.20 7.61 16.06
CA GLY A 49 16.79 6.75 17.07
C GLY A 49 16.34 7.25 18.43
N ASN A 50 15.20 6.77 18.91
CA ASN A 50 14.90 6.83 20.32
C ASN A 50 15.87 5.82 20.96
N LYS A 51 16.88 6.33 21.67
CA LYS A 51 17.65 5.54 22.63
C LYS A 51 16.70 5.13 23.77
N ASN A 52 15.86 4.15 23.48
CA ASN A 52 15.37 3.20 24.46
C ASN A 52 15.76 1.85 23.91
N ILE A 53 16.61 1.16 24.66
CA ILE A 53 17.18 -0.15 24.36
C ILE A 53 16.03 -1.08 24.01
N SER A 54 15.76 -1.27 22.71
CA SER A 54 14.82 -2.26 22.21
C SER A 54 15.60 -3.55 22.02
N ASN A 55 15.12 -4.55 22.74
CA ASN A 55 15.60 -5.92 22.72
C ASN A 55 15.65 -6.43 21.25
N PRO A 56 16.74 -7.09 20.79
CA PRO A 56 16.89 -7.60 19.42
C PRO A 56 15.76 -8.51 18.89
N SER A 57 14.81 -8.91 19.72
CA SER A 57 13.67 -9.79 19.37
C SER A 57 12.57 -9.16 18.51
N GLN A 58 12.55 -7.83 18.29
CA GLN A 58 11.41 -7.16 17.62
C GLN A 58 11.48 -7.13 16.09
N LYS A 59 12.68 -7.32 15.50
CA LYS A 59 12.86 -7.39 14.04
C LYS A 59 12.46 -8.75 13.46
N ASP A 60 12.41 -9.77 14.32
CA ASP A 60 12.15 -11.16 13.98
C ASP A 60 10.66 -11.50 13.83
N SER A 61 9.75 -10.57 14.17
CA SER A 61 8.30 -10.76 14.10
C SER A 61 7.63 -9.99 12.96
N VAL A 62 8.41 -9.36 12.08
CA VAL A 62 7.89 -8.69 10.88
C VAL A 62 7.72 -9.72 9.76
N PRO A 63 6.51 -9.88 9.19
CA PRO A 63 6.29 -10.77 8.06
C PRO A 63 7.23 -10.48 6.89
N GLN A 64 7.79 -11.53 6.31
CA GLN A 64 8.56 -11.44 5.07
C GLN A 64 7.62 -11.62 3.89
N ILE A 65 7.67 -10.69 2.94
CA ILE A 65 6.84 -10.69 1.73
C ILE A 65 7.74 -10.87 0.52
N GLU A 66 7.33 -11.76 -0.39
CA GLU A 66 7.93 -11.93 -1.71
C GLU A 66 6.85 -11.72 -2.79
N LEU A 67 6.90 -10.61 -3.52
CA LEU A 67 6.06 -10.30 -4.67
C LEU A 67 6.78 -10.70 -5.95
N VAL A 68 6.15 -11.57 -6.72
CA VAL A 68 6.64 -12.03 -8.02
C VAL A 68 5.66 -11.61 -9.10
N VAL A 69 6.15 -10.87 -10.09
CA VAL A 69 5.41 -10.54 -11.31
C VAL A 69 5.87 -11.47 -12.42
N HIS A 70 4.94 -12.24 -12.99
CA HIS A 70 5.23 -13.28 -13.98
C HIS A 70 5.20 -12.71 -15.40
N ASP A 71 6.21 -11.93 -15.75
CA ASP A 71 6.58 -11.54 -17.12
C ASP A 71 8.00 -10.96 -17.09
N ASP A 72 8.90 -11.45 -17.95
CA ASP A 72 10.34 -11.22 -17.87
C ASP A 72 10.82 -10.00 -18.69
N LYS A 73 9.88 -9.18 -19.19
CA LYS A 73 10.18 -8.22 -20.27
C LYS A 73 10.76 -6.88 -19.82
N GLY A 74 10.80 -6.58 -18.51
CA GLY A 74 11.34 -5.32 -17.96
C GLY A 74 10.53 -4.04 -18.29
N THR A 75 9.81 -4.04 -19.40
CA THR A 75 8.88 -3.02 -19.89
C THR A 75 7.59 -3.69 -20.36
N TYR A 76 6.45 -3.07 -20.08
CA TYR A 76 5.13 -3.62 -20.40
C TYR A 76 4.35 -2.71 -21.35
N SER A 77 3.59 -3.30 -22.27
CA SER A 77 2.68 -2.55 -23.14
C SER A 77 1.34 -2.27 -22.48
N TRP A 78 0.69 -1.17 -22.89
CA TRP A 78 -0.66 -0.82 -22.47
C TRP A 78 -1.68 -1.94 -22.72
N GLY A 79 -2.59 -2.15 -21.77
CA GLY A 79 -3.63 -3.18 -21.89
C GLY A 79 -3.16 -4.61 -21.63
N THR A 80 -1.87 -4.84 -21.39
CA THR A 80 -1.32 -6.17 -21.04
C THR A 80 -1.92 -6.68 -19.73
N GLN A 81 -2.22 -7.99 -19.69
CA GLN A 81 -2.60 -8.68 -18.47
C GLN A 81 -1.34 -9.22 -17.78
N ILE A 82 -1.15 -8.82 -16.53
CA ILE A 82 0.00 -9.15 -15.71
C ILE A 82 -0.46 -10.13 -14.64
N ARG A 83 0.27 -11.23 -14.51
CA ARG A 83 0.06 -12.22 -13.44
C ARG A 83 1.02 -11.95 -12.31
N TYR A 84 0.58 -12.14 -11.07
CA TYR A 84 1.41 -12.00 -9.89
C TYR A 84 1.20 -13.15 -8.91
N THR A 85 2.22 -13.39 -8.08
CA THR A 85 2.15 -14.22 -6.88
C THR A 85 2.79 -13.45 -5.72
N ILE A 86 2.24 -13.58 -4.53
CA ILE A 86 2.76 -13.06 -3.27
C ILE A 86 2.97 -14.25 -2.36
N LYS A 87 4.16 -14.36 -1.78
CA LYS A 87 4.45 -15.29 -0.69
C LYS A 87 4.61 -14.50 0.59
N VAL A 88 4.12 -15.08 1.67
CA VAL A 88 4.18 -14.52 3.02
C VAL A 88 4.78 -15.58 3.93
N SER A 89 5.80 -15.19 4.69
CA SER A 89 6.38 -15.99 5.77
C SER A 89 6.39 -15.15 7.04
N ASP A 90 5.68 -15.59 8.06
CA ASP A 90 5.64 -14.96 9.37
C ASP A 90 5.94 -16.00 10.46
N LYS A 91 6.65 -15.60 11.53
CA LYS A 91 7.04 -16.56 12.58
C LYS A 91 5.87 -16.99 13.47
N ILE A 92 4.77 -16.24 13.48
CA ILE A 92 3.61 -16.45 14.35
C ILE A 92 2.46 -17.05 13.54
N ASP A 93 2.18 -16.48 12.37
CA ASP A 93 1.05 -16.88 11.53
C ASP A 93 1.40 -17.98 10.51
N GLY A 94 2.68 -18.34 10.38
CA GLY A 94 3.16 -19.41 9.51
C GLY A 94 3.52 -18.95 8.10
N ASP A 95 3.48 -19.88 7.15
CA ASP A 95 3.89 -19.66 5.76
C ASP A 95 2.74 -19.92 4.78
N SER A 96 2.57 -18.97 3.85
CA SER A 96 1.64 -19.07 2.73
C SER A 96 1.82 -20.33 1.89
N LYS A 97 3.05 -20.86 1.79
CA LYS A 97 3.38 -22.10 1.09
C LYS A 97 2.62 -23.31 1.62
N TYR A 98 2.33 -23.32 2.92
CA TYR A 98 1.63 -24.43 3.59
C TYR A 98 0.15 -24.10 3.85
N GLY A 99 -0.35 -22.98 3.32
CA GLY A 99 -1.75 -22.57 3.46
C GLY A 99 -2.12 -22.03 4.84
N GLU A 100 -1.13 -21.65 5.66
CA GLU A 100 -1.33 -21.16 7.03
C GLU A 100 -1.77 -19.69 7.04
N ILE A 101 -1.37 -18.93 6.02
CA ILE A 101 -1.73 -17.53 5.84
C ILE A 101 -3.10 -17.41 5.15
N ASN A 102 -4.00 -16.66 5.77
CA ASN A 102 -5.28 -16.31 5.15
C ASN A 102 -5.04 -15.39 3.94
N SER A 103 -5.33 -15.89 2.75
CA SER A 103 -5.12 -15.18 1.49
C SER A 103 -5.86 -13.84 1.41
N ASN A 104 -7.04 -13.71 2.03
CA ASN A 104 -7.80 -12.46 2.03
C ASN A 104 -7.17 -11.35 2.90
N ALA A 105 -6.21 -11.70 3.78
CA ALA A 105 -5.46 -10.72 4.57
C ALA A 105 -4.23 -10.18 3.84
N VAL A 106 -3.87 -10.76 2.69
CA VAL A 106 -2.76 -10.32 1.84
C VAL A 106 -3.29 -9.33 0.81
N LEU A 107 -2.71 -8.14 0.78
CA LEU A 107 -3.11 -7.08 -0.14
C LEU A 107 -2.04 -6.81 -1.18
N LEU A 108 -2.48 -6.51 -2.39
CA LEU A 108 -1.68 -5.88 -3.44
C LEU A 108 -2.30 -4.52 -3.78
N GLU A 109 -1.63 -3.45 -3.33
CA GLU A 109 -1.96 -2.09 -3.76
C GLU A 109 -1.25 -1.82 -5.08
N ILE A 110 -1.99 -1.32 -6.07
CA ILE A 110 -1.47 -1.00 -7.40
C ILE A 110 -1.78 0.47 -7.66
N GLU A 111 -0.74 1.28 -7.83
CA GLU A 111 -0.86 2.71 -8.06
C GLU A 111 -0.17 3.13 -9.35
N TYR A 112 -0.87 3.90 -10.17
CA TYR A 112 -0.42 4.40 -11.46
C TYR A 112 0.00 5.88 -11.37
N TYR A 113 1.20 6.16 -11.86
CA TYR A 113 1.74 7.50 -12.03
C TYR A 113 2.02 7.77 -13.52
N PRO A 114 1.31 8.72 -14.14
CA PRO A 114 1.60 9.10 -15.52
C PRO A 114 2.94 9.83 -15.60
N VAL A 115 3.79 9.44 -16.55
CA VAL A 115 5.00 10.20 -16.88
C VAL A 115 4.61 11.17 -18.00
N THR A 116 4.47 12.45 -17.67
CA THR A 116 4.18 13.50 -18.66
C THR A 116 5.48 14.05 -19.23
N THR A 117 5.51 14.38 -20.53
CA THR A 117 6.72 14.80 -21.24
C THR A 117 7.12 16.26 -21.04
N GLU A 118 6.41 17.04 -20.20
CA GLU A 118 6.71 18.47 -20.07
C GLU A 118 6.69 18.95 -18.60
N LYS A 119 7.90 19.27 -18.12
CA LYS A 119 8.20 20.44 -17.28
C LYS A 119 7.16 20.80 -16.21
N GLN A 120 6.97 19.93 -15.23
CA GLN A 120 6.45 20.32 -13.91
C GLN A 120 7.55 20.19 -12.86
N THR A 121 8.51 21.11 -12.92
CA THR A 121 9.02 21.74 -11.70
C THR A 121 7.93 22.66 -11.17
N ARG A 122 7.02 22.14 -10.35
CA ARG A 122 6.14 22.95 -9.50
C ARG A 122 6.18 22.41 -8.08
N ASN A 123 6.87 23.16 -7.24
CA ASN A 123 6.71 23.29 -5.80
C ASN A 123 6.50 21.99 -5.01
N ASN A 124 7.63 21.39 -4.64
CA ASN A 124 7.77 20.52 -3.47
C ASN A 124 7.34 21.29 -2.21
N THR A 125 6.13 21.04 -1.69
CA THR A 125 5.82 21.17 -0.23
C THR A 125 4.52 20.50 0.21
N ASP A 126 3.61 20.08 -0.67
CA ASP A 126 2.26 19.64 -0.21
C ASP A 126 2.02 18.11 -0.20
N ILE A 127 3.06 17.27 -0.24
CA ILE A 127 2.89 15.79 -0.22
C ILE A 127 3.42 15.16 1.08
N SER A 128 3.72 15.96 2.12
CA SER A 128 4.25 15.44 3.40
C SER A 128 3.31 15.55 4.60
N GLU A 129 2.16 16.22 4.50
CA GLU A 129 1.24 16.37 5.65
C GLU A 129 0.05 15.39 5.61
N GLU A 130 -0.42 14.93 4.44
CA GLU A 130 -1.46 13.91 4.36
C GLU A 130 -0.96 12.49 4.69
N ALA A 131 0.35 12.25 4.57
CA ALA A 131 0.96 10.94 4.82
C ALA A 131 1.11 10.58 6.31
N SER A 132 0.90 11.54 7.23
CA SER A 132 1.24 11.37 8.65
C SER A 132 0.04 11.21 9.60
N GLN A 133 -1.19 11.11 9.09
CA GLN A 133 -2.37 10.73 9.88
C GLN A 133 -2.84 9.32 9.51
N GLN A 134 -2.26 8.31 10.18
CA GLN A 134 -2.72 6.91 10.27
C GLN A 134 -3.64 6.47 9.11
N ASN A 135 -3.00 6.02 8.03
CA ASN A 135 -3.66 5.59 6.79
C ASN A 135 -4.75 4.54 7.08
N GLY A 136 -6.00 4.86 6.76
CA GLY A 136 -7.17 4.01 7.06
C GLY A 136 -7.02 2.57 6.57
N ILE A 137 -6.28 2.34 5.48
CA ILE A 137 -5.96 0.98 4.99
C ILE A 137 -5.19 0.13 6.00
N ILE A 138 -4.22 0.73 6.70
CA ILE A 138 -3.36 0.04 7.66
C ILE A 138 -4.23 -0.37 8.86
N LEU A 139 -5.08 0.55 9.33
CA LEU A 139 -6.04 0.27 10.38
C LEU A 139 -6.99 -0.86 9.94
N MET A 140 -7.50 -0.85 8.71
CA MET A 140 -8.37 -1.90 8.19
C MET A 140 -7.67 -3.26 8.06
N GLN A 141 -6.40 -3.30 7.67
CA GLN A 141 -5.60 -4.54 7.62
C GLN A 141 -5.35 -5.10 9.02
N ARG A 142 -5.07 -4.24 10.00
CA ARG A 142 -4.99 -4.60 11.42
C ARG A 142 -6.32 -5.11 11.96
N SER A 143 -7.42 -4.67 11.36
CA SER A 143 -8.80 -4.88 11.84
C SER A 143 -9.59 -5.84 10.96
N THR A 144 -8.98 -6.89 10.43
CA THR A 144 -9.64 -8.01 9.71
C THR A 144 -10.66 -7.65 8.61
N CYS A 145 -10.77 -6.39 8.17
CA CYS A 145 -11.85 -5.92 7.31
C CYS A 145 -11.85 -6.67 5.97
N PHE A 146 -10.65 -6.95 5.46
CA PHE A 146 -10.42 -7.64 4.19
C PHE A 146 -10.81 -9.12 4.19
N ARG A 147 -11.10 -9.71 5.36
CA ARG A 147 -11.64 -11.09 5.42
C ARG A 147 -13.06 -11.17 4.85
N CYS A 148 -13.85 -10.11 5.01
CA CYS A 148 -15.27 -10.07 4.64
C CYS A 148 -15.60 -9.00 3.61
N HIS A 149 -14.69 -8.07 3.35
CA HIS A 149 -14.85 -7.00 2.36
C HIS A 149 -13.68 -7.00 1.38
N ALA A 150 -13.92 -6.52 0.17
CA ALA A 150 -12.88 -6.26 -0.82
C ALA A 150 -13.14 -4.91 -1.49
N ASP A 151 -12.15 -4.38 -2.20
CA ASP A 151 -12.26 -3.10 -2.91
C ASP A 151 -13.46 -3.08 -3.86
N LYS A 152 -13.51 -4.05 -4.79
CA LYS A 152 -14.53 -4.08 -5.87
C LYS A 152 -15.48 -5.28 -5.83
N ALA A 153 -15.04 -6.41 -5.28
CA ALA A 153 -15.84 -7.63 -5.23
C ALA A 153 -16.66 -7.72 -3.94
N ARG A 154 -17.88 -8.27 -4.03
CA ARG A 154 -18.62 -8.72 -2.85
C ARG A 154 -17.99 -10.01 -2.33
N LEU A 155 -17.84 -10.09 -1.01
CA LEU A 155 -17.49 -11.33 -0.31
C LEU A 155 -18.67 -11.69 0.60
N ALA A 156 -18.44 -11.88 1.90
CA ALA A 156 -19.50 -11.99 2.90
C ALA A 156 -20.24 -10.66 3.12
N GLY A 157 -19.49 -9.55 3.03
CA GLY A 157 -20.00 -8.18 3.07
C GLY A 157 -20.01 -7.50 1.69
N PRO A 158 -20.62 -6.30 1.59
CA PRO A 158 -20.55 -5.47 0.40
C PRO A 158 -19.11 -5.06 0.08
N SER A 159 -18.82 -4.74 -1.18
CA SER A 159 -17.51 -4.19 -1.52
C SER A 159 -17.36 -2.75 -0.99
N PHE A 160 -16.12 -2.31 -0.75
CA PHE A 160 -15.88 -0.92 -0.36
C PHE A 160 -16.38 0.06 -1.42
N SER A 161 -16.25 -0.29 -2.70
CA SER A 161 -16.82 0.49 -3.81
C SER A 161 -18.36 0.59 -3.75
N GLU A 162 -19.06 -0.44 -3.27
CA GLU A 162 -20.51 -0.36 -3.09
C GLU A 162 -20.90 0.54 -1.91
N ILE A 163 -20.15 0.46 -0.82
CA ILE A 163 -20.33 1.37 0.33
C ILE A 163 -20.10 2.82 -0.13
N ALA A 164 -19.00 3.09 -0.82
CA ALA A 164 -18.68 4.42 -1.36
C ALA A 164 -19.70 4.94 -2.39
N LYS A 165 -20.41 4.06 -3.10
CA LYS A 165 -21.51 4.46 -4.00
C LYS A 165 -22.80 4.80 -3.26
N LYS A 166 -23.03 4.19 -2.09
CA LYS A 166 -24.26 4.37 -1.31
C LYS A 166 -24.18 5.55 -0.34
N TYR A 167 -22.98 5.83 0.18
CA TYR A 167 -22.72 6.83 1.20
C TYR A 167 -21.80 7.93 0.68
N ASN A 168 -21.79 9.07 1.37
CA ASN A 168 -20.93 10.20 1.04
C ASN A 168 -20.18 10.73 2.29
N LYS A 169 -19.33 11.75 2.13
CA LYS A 169 -18.49 12.27 3.22
C LYS A 169 -19.28 12.77 4.44
N SER A 170 -20.54 13.19 4.29
CA SER A 170 -21.40 13.52 5.45
C SER A 170 -21.70 12.34 6.35
N ASP A 171 -21.59 11.12 5.82
CA ASP A 171 -21.99 9.88 6.49
C ASP A 171 -20.84 9.20 7.25
N ILE A 172 -19.65 9.81 7.27
CA ILE A 172 -18.44 9.24 7.92
C ILE A 172 -18.74 8.79 9.36
N LYS A 173 -19.44 9.62 10.15
CA LYS A 173 -19.77 9.27 11.54
C LYS A 173 -20.73 8.09 11.65
N ALA A 174 -21.72 8.01 10.76
CA ALA A 174 -22.67 6.89 10.74
C ALA A 174 -21.99 5.57 10.31
N LEU A 175 -21.06 5.66 9.35
CA LEU A 175 -20.22 4.53 8.95
C LEU A 175 -19.25 4.11 10.07
N ALA A 176 -18.62 5.07 10.76
CA ALA A 176 -17.76 4.79 11.89
C ALA A 176 -18.51 4.06 13.01
N GLN A 177 -19.73 4.51 13.33
CA GLN A 177 -20.60 3.83 14.28
C GLN A 177 -20.97 2.41 13.81
N SER A 178 -21.28 2.24 12.52
CA SER A 178 -21.55 0.91 11.96
C SER A 178 -20.33 -0.02 12.08
N ILE A 179 -19.11 0.51 11.91
CA ILE A 179 -17.85 -0.23 12.06
C ILE A 179 -17.63 -0.68 13.51
N SER A 180 -17.82 0.23 14.48
CA SER A 180 -17.55 -0.05 15.90
C SER A 180 -18.66 -0.87 16.58
N GLU A 181 -19.92 -0.67 16.18
CA GLU A 181 -21.09 -1.33 16.78
C GLU A 181 -21.58 -2.55 16.01
N GLY A 182 -21.09 -2.75 14.79
CA GLY A 182 -21.60 -3.74 13.87
C GLY A 182 -22.82 -3.21 13.09
N SER A 183 -23.26 -3.97 12.11
CA SER A 183 -24.41 -3.59 11.29
C SER A 183 -25.23 -4.79 10.85
N SER A 184 -26.52 -4.58 10.62
CA SER A 184 -27.43 -5.58 10.08
C SER A 184 -28.53 -4.92 9.24
N GLY A 185 -29.11 -5.66 8.29
CA GLY A 185 -30.29 -5.22 7.51
C GLY A 185 -30.03 -4.24 6.36
N VAL A 186 -28.98 -3.41 6.43
CA VAL A 186 -28.66 -2.40 5.40
C VAL A 186 -28.26 -3.00 4.06
N TRP A 187 -27.63 -4.18 4.10
CA TRP A 187 -27.09 -4.91 2.95
C TRP A 187 -27.76 -6.28 2.77
N GLY A 188 -29.04 -6.39 3.14
CA GLY A 188 -29.78 -7.64 3.14
C GLY A 188 -29.56 -8.44 4.43
N SER A 189 -29.39 -9.76 4.31
CA SER A 189 -29.22 -10.66 5.45
C SER A 189 -27.80 -10.67 6.04
N SER A 190 -26.83 -9.99 5.40
CA SER A 190 -25.46 -9.90 5.91
C SER A 190 -25.42 -9.13 7.23
N VAL A 191 -24.72 -9.70 8.21
CA VAL A 191 -24.47 -9.10 9.52
C VAL A 191 -22.97 -8.87 9.67
N MET A 192 -22.58 -7.64 10.01
CA MET A 192 -21.22 -7.30 10.37
C MET A 192 -21.09 -7.27 11.89
N ALA A 193 -20.14 -8.02 12.43
CA ALA A 193 -19.85 -8.03 13.86
C ALA A 193 -19.27 -6.68 14.33
N ALA A 194 -19.46 -6.37 15.62
CA ALA A 194 -18.93 -5.16 16.23
C ALA A 194 -17.41 -5.22 16.41
N ASN A 195 -16.70 -4.17 16.00
CA ASN A 195 -15.26 -4.02 16.23
C ASN A 195 -15.01 -3.16 17.48
N LYS A 196 -15.33 -3.70 18.66
CA LYS A 196 -15.30 -2.97 19.94
C LYS A 196 -13.92 -2.51 20.42
N ASN A 197 -12.86 -3.01 19.78
CA ASN A 197 -11.48 -2.63 20.05
C ASN A 197 -11.03 -1.37 19.29
N LEU A 198 -11.86 -0.82 18.41
CA LEU A 198 -11.55 0.40 17.66
C LEU A 198 -12.04 1.63 18.41
N THR A 199 -11.22 2.67 18.39
CA THR A 199 -11.66 4.00 18.81
C THR A 199 -12.56 4.64 17.76
N ASP A 200 -13.35 5.63 18.17
CA ASP A 200 -14.18 6.41 17.23
C ASP A 200 -13.32 7.04 16.13
N LYS A 201 -12.16 7.59 16.50
CA LYS A 201 -11.23 8.20 15.55
C LYS A 201 -10.70 7.20 14.53
N GLU A 202 -10.28 6.01 14.96
CA GLU A 202 -9.84 4.97 14.03
C GLU A 202 -10.98 4.54 13.10
N SER A 203 -12.18 4.38 13.63
CA SER A 203 -13.37 4.02 12.86
C SER A 203 -13.72 5.08 11.82
N GLU A 204 -13.61 6.37 12.17
CA GLU A 204 -13.78 7.49 11.23
C GLU A 204 -12.70 7.50 10.15
N GLN A 205 -11.43 7.21 10.48
CA GLN A 205 -10.34 7.11 9.50
C GLN A 205 -10.55 5.96 8.51
N MET A 206 -11.01 4.81 9.00
CA MET A 206 -11.38 3.69 8.13
C MET A 206 -12.58 4.04 7.24
N ALA A 207 -13.63 4.66 7.81
CA ALA A 207 -14.80 5.07 7.04
C ALA A 207 -14.45 6.09 5.95
N ALA A 208 -13.64 7.09 6.27
CA ALA A 208 -13.14 8.06 5.29
C ALA A 208 -12.38 7.36 4.15
N TYR A 209 -11.48 6.43 4.49
CA TYR A 209 -10.76 5.64 3.49
C TYR A 209 -11.68 4.80 2.60
N ILE A 210 -12.72 4.18 3.17
CA ILE A 210 -13.71 3.39 2.42
C ILE A 210 -14.44 4.27 1.41
N LEU A 211 -14.83 5.49 1.79
CA LEU A 211 -15.55 6.41 0.92
C LEU A 211 -14.71 6.94 -0.25
N GLU A 212 -13.38 6.89 -0.14
CA GLU A 212 -12.49 7.24 -1.26
C GLU A 212 -12.39 6.11 -2.31
N GLN A 213 -12.83 4.89 -1.97
CA GLN A 213 -12.78 3.77 -2.89
C GLN A 213 -13.78 3.96 -4.03
N GLY A 214 -13.34 3.70 -5.27
CA GLY A 214 -14.16 3.95 -6.47
C GLY A 214 -14.06 5.38 -7.03
N GLU A 215 -13.57 6.36 -6.26
CA GLU A 215 -13.18 7.68 -6.80
C GLU A 215 -11.75 7.66 -7.36
N LYS A 216 -10.86 6.87 -6.73
CA LYS A 216 -9.46 6.71 -7.13
C LYS A 216 -9.35 5.95 -8.45
N ARG A 217 -9.13 6.67 -9.55
CA ARG A 217 -8.98 6.07 -10.90
C ARG A 217 -7.59 5.45 -11.14
N ASN A 218 -6.58 5.88 -10.39
CA ASN A 218 -5.20 5.47 -10.55
C ASN A 218 -4.72 4.51 -9.45
N LYS A 219 -5.57 4.13 -8.49
CA LYS A 219 -5.23 3.19 -7.42
C LYS A 219 -6.30 2.10 -7.32
N TRP A 220 -5.88 0.86 -7.16
CA TRP A 220 -6.78 -0.25 -6.84
C TRP A 220 -6.10 -1.27 -5.94
N ILE A 221 -6.92 -2.03 -5.21
CA ILE A 221 -6.44 -3.00 -4.23
C ILE A 221 -6.97 -4.37 -4.62
N LEU A 222 -6.06 -5.32 -4.71
CA LEU A 222 -6.39 -6.73 -4.89
C LEU A 222 -6.12 -7.47 -3.59
N ILE A 223 -6.95 -8.47 -3.31
CA ILE A 223 -6.76 -9.38 -2.18
C ILE A 223 -6.30 -10.73 -2.72
N GLY A 224 -5.46 -11.43 -1.96
CA GLY A 224 -5.03 -12.78 -2.29
C GLY A 224 -3.53 -12.94 -2.51
N LEU A 225 -3.10 -14.20 -2.49
CA LEU A 225 -1.70 -14.61 -2.72
C LEU A 225 -1.35 -14.66 -4.21
N GLU A 226 -2.32 -14.63 -5.12
CA GLU A 226 -2.06 -14.64 -6.55
C GLU A 226 -3.23 -14.02 -7.29
N GLY A 227 -2.97 -13.62 -8.53
CA GLY A 227 -4.02 -13.07 -9.36
C GLY A 227 -3.49 -12.47 -10.65
N THR A 228 -4.39 -11.77 -11.32
CA THR A 228 -4.04 -11.03 -12.53
C THR A 228 -4.64 -9.65 -12.48
N PHE A 229 -3.91 -8.67 -12.98
CA PHE A 229 -4.43 -7.34 -13.22
C PHE A 229 -4.10 -6.90 -14.63
N ARG A 230 -4.86 -5.94 -15.14
CA ARG A 230 -4.66 -5.41 -16.48
C ARG A 230 -4.11 -4.01 -16.38
N ILE A 231 -2.99 -3.76 -17.06
CA ILE A 231 -2.49 -2.41 -17.29
C ILE A 231 -3.60 -1.61 -17.98
N MET A 232 -3.86 -0.40 -17.50
CA MET A 232 -4.92 0.43 -18.06
C MET A 232 -4.74 0.64 -19.57
N LYS A 233 -5.81 1.01 -20.27
CA LYS A 233 -5.64 1.48 -21.66
C LYS A 233 -4.80 2.76 -21.65
N LYS A 234 -3.97 2.94 -22.68
CA LYS A 234 -3.11 4.11 -22.82
C LYS A 234 -3.93 5.39 -22.62
N PRO A 235 -3.58 6.24 -21.64
CA PRO A 235 -4.23 7.53 -21.48
C PRO A 235 -3.83 8.46 -22.64
N GLU A 236 -4.76 9.30 -23.09
CA GLU A 236 -4.54 10.23 -24.21
C GLU A 236 -3.33 11.16 -23.97
N ASN A 237 -3.12 11.55 -22.71
CA ASN A 237 -2.12 12.55 -22.31
C ASN A 237 -0.79 11.94 -21.85
N SER A 238 -0.56 10.64 -22.02
CA SER A 238 0.74 10.06 -21.69
C SER A 238 1.10 8.83 -22.53
N ALA A 239 2.32 8.85 -23.06
CA ALA A 239 2.92 7.71 -23.75
C ALA A 239 3.60 6.73 -22.79
N LYS A 240 3.91 7.13 -21.54
CA LYS A 240 4.71 6.36 -20.60
C LYS A 240 4.14 6.40 -19.19
N GLY A 241 4.39 5.35 -18.42
CA GLY A 241 3.80 5.26 -17.09
C GLY A 241 4.64 4.45 -16.14
N ILE A 242 4.43 4.70 -14.85
CA ILE A 242 4.98 3.88 -13.79
C ILE A 242 3.82 3.30 -13.00
N TYR A 243 3.88 2.00 -12.77
CA TYR A 243 3.07 1.33 -11.77
C TYR A 243 3.93 0.99 -10.57
N VAL A 244 3.47 1.35 -9.38
CA VAL A 244 4.02 0.89 -8.11
C VAL A 244 3.07 -0.17 -7.57
N LEU A 245 3.58 -1.38 -7.43
CA LEU A 245 2.87 -2.51 -6.85
C LEU A 245 3.43 -2.71 -5.45
N THR A 246 2.59 -2.62 -4.42
CA THR A 246 2.97 -2.83 -3.03
C THR A 246 2.18 -4.01 -2.47
N ALA A 247 2.86 -5.13 -2.27
CA ALA A 247 2.31 -6.29 -1.57
C ALA A 247 2.47 -6.10 -0.07
N SER A 248 1.47 -6.47 0.72
CA SER A 248 1.54 -6.33 2.17
C SER A 248 0.73 -7.35 2.94
N TYR A 249 1.17 -7.63 4.16
CA TYR A 249 0.47 -8.45 5.14
C TYR A 249 0.71 -7.91 6.55
N THR A 250 -0.31 -7.96 7.39
CA THR A 250 -0.22 -7.60 8.81
C THR A 250 -0.51 -8.84 9.63
N SER A 251 0.46 -9.26 10.46
CA SER A 251 0.33 -10.45 11.29
C SER A 251 -0.61 -10.25 12.47
N THR A 252 -1.02 -11.34 13.11
CA THR A 252 -1.82 -11.32 14.35
C THR A 252 -1.13 -10.55 15.48
N SER A 253 0.21 -10.50 15.47
CA SER A 253 1.03 -9.68 16.37
C SER A 253 1.03 -8.17 16.05
N GLN A 254 0.24 -7.74 15.07
CA GLN A 254 0.12 -6.36 14.61
C GLN A 254 1.37 -5.81 13.90
N MET A 255 2.33 -6.67 13.58
CA MET A 255 3.50 -6.32 12.78
C MET A 255 3.16 -6.39 11.29
N ARG A 256 3.59 -5.38 10.53
CA ARG A 256 3.34 -5.29 9.09
C ARG A 256 4.60 -5.55 8.29
N GLY A 257 4.50 -6.44 7.32
CA GLY A 257 5.49 -6.63 6.26
C GLY A 257 4.98 -6.11 4.92
N GLU A 258 5.87 -5.59 4.09
CA GLU A 258 5.56 -5.13 2.74
C GLU A 258 6.75 -5.28 1.79
N GLU A 259 6.45 -5.42 0.50
CA GLU A 259 7.42 -5.36 -0.59
C GLU A 259 6.83 -4.58 -1.76
N SER A 260 7.67 -3.78 -2.44
CA SER A 260 7.24 -3.01 -3.60
C SER A 260 8.06 -3.30 -4.86
N ILE A 261 7.37 -3.40 -6.01
CA ILE A 261 7.96 -3.53 -7.34
C ILE A 261 7.46 -2.40 -8.24
N ILE A 262 8.35 -1.92 -9.11
CA ILE A 262 8.06 -0.87 -10.09
C ILE A 262 7.96 -1.50 -11.48
N LEU A 263 6.84 -1.28 -12.17
CA LEU A 263 6.67 -1.65 -13.57
C LEU A 263 6.67 -0.40 -14.44
N ARG A 264 7.52 -0.41 -15.48
CA ARG A 264 7.61 0.67 -16.47
C ARG A 264 6.74 0.34 -17.68
N ILE A 265 5.94 1.30 -18.11
CA ILE A 265 5.06 1.20 -19.27
C ILE A 265 5.59 2.09 -20.39
N GLU A 266 5.66 1.53 -21.60
CA GLU A 266 6.01 2.24 -22.84
C GLU A 266 4.93 2.04 -23.93
#